data_AF-A0A017HHR5-F1
#
_entry.id   AF-A0A017HHR5-F1
#
_cell.length_a   1.000
_cell.length_b   1.000
_cell.length_c   1.000
_cell.angle_alpha   90.00
_cell.angle_beta   90.00
_cell.angle_gamma   90.00
#
_symmetry.space_group_name_H-M   'P 1'
#
loop_
_entity.id
_entity.type
_entity.pdbx_description
1 polymer ?
#
loop_
_entity_poly.entity_id
_entity_poly.type
_entity_poly.pdbx_seq_one_letter_code
_entity_poly.pdbx_strand_id
1 'polypeptide(L)'
;MTLTLTVHRGTREIGGSCIEVAHPSGARLVLDVGRPLEAERGARNLLPRTLDLTRPATVILSHSHQDHWGLLEEVPSDWPVWASADTAELMAVVPDLLGTPASRGLRTWPRRGAPRRSGRSA
;
A
#
# COMPACT_ATOMS: atom_id res chain seq x y z
N MET A 1 22.72 -11.45 12.26
CA MET A 1 21.27 -11.21 12.40
C MET A 1 20.66 -11.29 11.01
N THR A 2 19.59 -12.06 10.84
CA THR A 2 19.01 -12.33 9.51
C THR A 2 17.57 -11.83 9.47
N LEU A 3 17.21 -11.14 8.39
CA LEU A 3 15.83 -10.77 8.09
C LEU A 3 15.19 -11.85 7.21
N THR A 4 13.90 -12.10 7.40
CA THR A 4 13.13 -12.96 6.49
C THR A 4 12.40 -12.09 5.49
N LEU A 5 12.54 -12.42 4.20
CA LEU A 5 11.78 -11.82 3.11
C LEU A 5 10.75 -12.84 2.62
N THR A 6 9.48 -12.47 2.57
CA THR A 6 8.41 -13.30 2.02
C THR A 6 7.70 -12.53 0.93
N VAL A 7 7.69 -13.07 -0.29
CA VAL A 7 6.91 -12.52 -1.39
C VAL A 7 5.57 -13.23 -1.43
N HIS A 8 4.53 -12.57 -0.89
CA HIS A 8 3.18 -13.12 -0.86
C HIS A 8 2.52 -13.07 -2.25
N ARG A 9 2.80 -12.02 -3.01
CA ARG A 9 2.35 -11.81 -4.39
C ARG A 9 3.33 -10.93 -5.17
N GLY A 10 3.36 -11.06 -6.50
CA GLY A 10 4.13 -10.19 -7.41
C GLY A 10 5.29 -10.87 -8.15
N THR A 11 5.47 -12.19 -8.01
CA THR A 11 6.53 -12.95 -8.71
C THR A 11 6.07 -13.64 -10.00
N ARG A 12 4.76 -13.71 -10.23
CA ARG A 12 4.15 -14.49 -11.34
C ARG A 12 2.98 -13.76 -12.01
N GLU A 13 2.76 -12.50 -11.67
CA GLU A 13 1.68 -11.67 -12.18
C GLU A 13 2.11 -10.19 -12.13
N ILE A 14 1.42 -9.34 -12.90
CA ILE A 14 1.63 -7.89 -12.88
C ILE A 14 0.64 -7.27 -11.89
N GLY A 15 1.14 -6.40 -11.02
CA GLY A 15 0.35 -5.74 -9.99
C GLY A 15 0.02 -6.64 -8.80
N GLY A 16 -0.79 -6.14 -7.88
CA GLY A 16 -1.16 -6.87 -6.67
C GLY A 16 -0.01 -7.02 -5.65
N SER A 17 1.00 -6.16 -5.71
CA SER A 17 2.24 -6.31 -4.92
C SER A 17 1.95 -6.48 -3.43
N CYS A 18 2.57 -7.49 -2.81
CA CYS A 18 2.53 -7.69 -1.36
C CYS A 18 3.76 -8.49 -0.91
N ILE A 19 4.68 -7.83 -0.23
CA ILE A 19 5.96 -8.39 0.22
C ILE A 19 6.14 -8.09 1.70
N GLU A 20 6.54 -9.08 2.51
CA GLU A 20 6.82 -8.92 3.93
C GLU A 20 8.34 -8.99 4.20
N VAL A 21 8.83 -8.08 5.03
CA VAL A 21 10.17 -8.13 5.63
C VAL A 21 10.01 -8.26 7.14
N ALA A 22 10.47 -9.37 7.71
CA ALA A 22 10.33 -9.68 9.13
C ALA A 22 11.68 -9.71 9.85
N HIS A 23 11.74 -9.03 10.99
CA HIS A 23 12.83 -9.07 11.94
C HIS A 23 12.61 -10.18 12.99
N PRO A 24 13.66 -10.87 13.49
CA PRO A 24 13.50 -11.93 14.49
C PRO A 24 12.83 -11.51 15.80
N SER A 25 12.84 -10.23 16.16
CA SER A 25 12.12 -9.70 17.33
C SER A 25 10.60 -9.61 17.13
N GLY A 26 10.09 -9.94 15.95
CA GLY A 26 8.67 -9.89 15.61
C GLY A 26 8.22 -8.64 14.87
N ALA A 27 9.03 -7.57 14.85
CA ALA A 27 8.75 -6.37 14.05
C ALA A 27 8.78 -6.71 12.55
N ARG A 28 7.85 -6.15 11.77
CA ARG A 28 7.76 -6.42 10.33
C ARG A 28 7.19 -5.26 9.52
N LEU A 29 7.64 -5.20 8.28
CA LEU A 29 7.17 -4.29 7.25
C LEU A 29 6.42 -5.07 6.18
N VAL A 30 5.29 -4.54 5.71
CA VAL A 30 4.61 -5.00 4.52
C VAL A 30 4.78 -3.92 3.46
N LEU A 31 5.44 -4.27 2.36
CA LEU A 31 5.67 -3.40 1.21
C LEU A 31 4.52 -3.61 0.25
N ASP A 32 3.71 -2.57 0.09
CA ASP A 32 2.48 -2.57 -0.69
C ASP A 32 1.41 -3.58 -0.24
N VAL A 33 0.16 -3.26 -0.54
CA VAL A 33 -1.03 -4.11 -0.40
C VAL A 33 -1.89 -3.92 -1.63
N GLY A 34 -1.34 -4.37 -2.75
CA GLY A 34 -1.87 -4.14 -4.07
C GLY A 34 -3.10 -4.94 -4.41
N ARG A 35 -4.04 -4.32 -5.13
CA ARG A 35 -5.15 -5.06 -5.77
C ARG A 35 -4.65 -5.74 -7.05
N PRO A 36 -4.93 -7.04 -7.28
CA PRO A 36 -4.64 -7.68 -8.56
C PRO A 36 -5.34 -6.95 -9.71
N LEU A 37 -4.65 -6.79 -10.84
CA LEU A 37 -5.19 -6.10 -12.01
C LEU A 37 -6.39 -6.83 -12.62
N GLU A 38 -6.40 -8.16 -12.53
CA GLU A 38 -7.47 -9.00 -13.07
C GLU A 38 -8.69 -9.11 -12.13
N ALA A 39 -8.63 -8.52 -10.93
CA ALA A 39 -9.72 -8.61 -9.98
C ALA A 39 -10.95 -7.84 -10.45
N GLU A 40 -12.10 -8.52 -10.52
CA GLU A 40 -13.38 -7.91 -10.87
C GLU A 40 -13.68 -6.67 -10.01
N ARG A 41 -14.38 -5.69 -10.58
CA ARG A 41 -14.80 -4.50 -9.86
C ARG A 41 -15.70 -4.89 -8.68
N GLY A 42 -15.29 -4.52 -7.46
CA GLY A 42 -16.02 -4.82 -6.23
C GLY A 42 -15.62 -6.14 -5.55
N ALA A 43 -14.75 -6.96 -6.14
CA ALA A 43 -14.21 -8.14 -5.47
C ALA A 43 -13.47 -7.74 -4.18
N ARG A 44 -13.66 -8.55 -3.12
CA ARG A 44 -13.14 -8.36 -1.76
C ARG A 44 -12.41 -9.62 -1.29
N ASN A 45 -11.67 -9.50 -0.19
CA ASN A 45 -10.89 -10.59 0.41
C ASN A 45 -9.80 -11.09 -0.55
N LEU A 46 -9.11 -10.14 -1.17
CA LEU A 46 -8.09 -10.37 -2.19
C LEU A 46 -6.66 -10.35 -1.62
N LEU A 47 -6.49 -10.03 -0.33
CA LEU A 47 -5.20 -10.18 0.33
C LEU A 47 -4.66 -11.60 0.20
N PRO A 48 -3.34 -11.79 -0.01
CA PRO A 48 -2.75 -13.12 -0.04
C PRO A 48 -3.04 -13.88 1.27
N ARG A 49 -3.55 -15.11 1.17
CA ARG A 49 -3.84 -15.96 2.35
C ARG A 49 -2.61 -16.27 3.20
N THR A 50 -1.41 -16.09 2.64
CA THR A 50 -0.13 -16.27 3.32
C THR A 50 0.26 -15.08 4.19
N LEU A 51 -0.38 -13.92 4.04
CA LEU A 51 -0.16 -12.75 4.89
C LEU A 51 -0.92 -12.94 6.21
N ASP A 52 -0.20 -13.15 7.30
CA ASP A 52 -0.79 -13.27 8.63
C ASP A 52 -1.31 -11.91 9.09
N LEU A 53 -2.63 -11.76 9.25
CA LEU A 53 -3.26 -10.51 9.68
C LEU A 53 -3.35 -10.36 11.21
N THR A 54 -3.03 -11.41 11.97
CA THR A 54 -3.15 -11.41 13.44
C THR A 54 -1.96 -10.76 14.14
N ARG A 55 -0.83 -10.66 13.45
CA ARG A 55 0.39 -10.02 13.95
C ARG A 55 0.40 -8.53 13.56
N PRO A 56 0.88 -7.62 14.42
CA PRO A 56 1.07 -6.23 14.01
C PRO A 56 2.05 -6.09 12.84
N ALA A 57 1.81 -5.14 11.94
CA ALA A 57 2.75 -4.78 10.88
C ALA A 57 2.69 -3.28 10.58
N THR A 58 3.75 -2.76 9.95
CA THR A 58 3.72 -1.44 9.32
C THR A 58 3.66 -1.61 7.81
N VAL A 59 2.68 -0.97 7.16
CA VAL A 59 2.58 -0.94 5.70
C VAL A 59 3.37 0.24 5.16
N ILE A 60 4.16 0.00 4.12
CA ILE A 60 4.88 1.03 3.36
C ILE A 60 4.39 0.97 1.92
N LEU A 61 3.82 2.08 1.44
CA LEU A 61 3.34 2.21 0.07
C LEU A 61 4.44 2.81 -0.81
N SER A 62 4.71 2.16 -1.92
CA SER A 62 5.73 2.59 -2.89
C SER A 62 5.26 3.78 -3.72
N HIS A 63 4.04 3.72 -4.27
CA HIS A 63 3.43 4.78 -5.08
C HIS A 63 1.90 4.63 -5.18
N SER A 64 1.24 5.54 -5.92
CA SER A 64 -0.21 5.77 -5.84
C SER A 64 -1.08 4.92 -6.77
N HIS A 65 -0.52 3.97 -7.53
CA HIS A 65 -1.35 3.07 -8.34
C HIS A 65 -2.08 2.03 -7.49
N GLN A 66 -3.31 1.68 -7.87
CA GLN A 66 -4.18 0.78 -7.09
C GLN A 66 -3.63 -0.64 -6.96
N ASP A 67 -2.78 -1.07 -7.87
CA ASP A 67 -2.08 -2.35 -7.79
C ASP A 67 -0.94 -2.36 -6.74
N HIS A 68 -0.79 -1.28 -5.99
CA HIS A 68 0.12 -1.15 -4.84
C HIS A 68 -0.59 -0.83 -3.51
N TRP A 69 -1.76 -0.19 -3.53
CA TRP A 69 -2.50 0.15 -2.29
C TRP A 69 -3.95 -0.32 -2.27
N GLY A 70 -4.48 -0.84 -3.36
CA GLY A 70 -5.92 -1.05 -3.56
C GLY A 70 -6.59 -2.07 -2.63
N LEU A 71 -5.83 -2.76 -1.78
CA LEU A 71 -6.34 -3.63 -0.71
C LEU A 71 -6.09 -3.04 0.70
N LEU A 72 -5.77 -1.75 0.82
CA LEU A 72 -5.45 -1.12 2.09
C LEU A 72 -6.59 -1.20 3.12
N GLU A 73 -7.83 -1.22 2.67
CA GLU A 73 -9.00 -1.35 3.53
C GLU A 73 -9.27 -2.80 3.98
N GLU A 74 -8.54 -3.78 3.43
CA GLU A 74 -8.63 -5.19 3.84
C GLU A 74 -7.61 -5.57 4.93
N VAL A 75 -6.57 -4.75 5.15
CA VAL A 75 -5.63 -4.97 6.26
C VAL A 75 -6.17 -4.39 7.57
N PRO A 76 -5.71 -4.88 8.74
CA PRO A 76 -6.16 -4.35 10.02
C PRO A 76 -5.99 -2.84 10.14
N SER A 77 -7.06 -2.17 10.57
CA SER A 77 -7.15 -0.70 10.62
C SER A 77 -6.11 -0.03 11.53
N ASP A 78 -5.60 -0.77 12.52
CA ASP A 78 -4.60 -0.35 13.50
C ASP A 78 -3.16 -0.43 12.97
N TRP A 79 -2.91 -1.13 11.86
CA TRP A 79 -1.58 -1.17 11.23
C TRP A 79 -1.18 0.21 10.71
N PRO A 80 -0.05 0.79 11.15
CA PRO A 80 0.42 2.05 10.62
C PRO A 80 0.70 1.95 9.12
N VAL A 81 0.33 2.99 8.37
CA VAL A 81 0.65 3.11 6.94
C VAL A 81 1.53 4.29 6.70
N TRP A 82 2.59 4.08 5.94
CA TRP A 82 3.46 5.13 5.50
C TRP A 82 3.52 5.23 3.98
N ALA A 83 3.53 6.46 3.48
CA ALA A 83 3.72 6.78 2.07
C ALA A 83 4.47 8.10 1.92
N SER A 84 4.87 8.44 0.69
CA SER A 84 5.32 9.80 0.42
C SER A 84 4.15 10.79 0.46
N ALA A 85 4.43 12.07 0.73
CA ALA A 85 3.41 13.12 0.65
C ALA A 85 2.71 13.15 -0.72
N ASP A 86 3.46 12.98 -1.81
CA ASP A 86 2.96 12.98 -3.20
C ASP A 86 2.05 11.76 -3.47
N THR A 87 2.45 10.60 -2.95
CA THR A 87 1.63 9.38 -3.02
C THR A 87 0.31 9.59 -2.29
N ALA A 88 0.35 10.15 -1.07
CA ALA A 88 -0.85 10.43 -0.29
C ALA A 88 -1.76 11.47 -0.97
N GLU A 89 -1.18 12.53 -1.54
CA GLU A 89 -1.89 13.58 -2.28
C GLU A 89 -2.64 13.00 -3.50
N LEU A 90 -1.97 12.16 -4.29
CA LEU A 90 -2.61 11.49 -5.43
C LEU A 90 -3.66 10.46 -5.01
N MET A 91 -3.39 9.69 -3.95
CA MET A 91 -4.35 8.71 -3.42
C MET A 91 -5.63 9.38 -2.93
N ALA A 92 -5.55 10.59 -2.36
CA ALA A 92 -6.72 11.32 -1.85
C ALA A 92 -7.72 11.70 -2.96
N VAL A 93 -7.29 11.82 -4.21
CA VAL A 93 -8.16 12.17 -5.35
C VAL A 93 -8.95 10.95 -5.86
N VAL A 94 -8.44 9.74 -5.63
CA VAL A 94 -9.04 8.50 -6.17
C VAL A 94 -10.43 8.21 -5.58
N PRO A 95 -10.65 8.32 -4.25
CA PRO A 95 -11.97 8.16 -3.65
C PRO A 95 -13.03 9.10 -4.24
N ASP A 96 -12.68 10.37 -4.42
CA ASP A 96 -13.59 11.37 -5.02
C ASP A 96 -13.95 11.00 -6.46
N LEU A 97 -12.98 10.52 -7.24
CA LEU A 97 -13.21 10.09 -8.62
C LEU A 97 -14.06 8.82 -8.73
N LEU A 98 -13.98 7.94 -7.73
CA LEU A 98 -14.62 6.62 -7.75
C LEU A 98 -15.87 6.52 -6.85
N GLY A 99 -16.22 7.59 -6.14
CA GLY A 99 -17.33 7.60 -5.19
C GLY A 99 -17.15 6.63 -4.02
N THR A 100 -15.90 6.32 -3.64
CA THR A 100 -15.59 5.42 -2.53
C THR A 100 -15.23 6.21 -1.28
N PRO A 101 -15.40 5.65 -0.06
CA PRO A 101 -14.96 6.31 1.17
C PRO A 101 -13.46 6.62 1.12
N ALA A 102 -13.06 7.74 1.72
CA ALA A 102 -11.66 8.12 1.85
C ALA A 102 -10.85 7.01 2.54
N SER A 103 -9.64 6.78 2.04
CA SER A 103 -8.70 5.82 2.62
C SER A 103 -8.35 6.22 4.06
N ARG A 104 -8.10 5.21 4.90
CA ARG A 104 -7.60 5.43 6.27
C ARG A 104 -6.40 6.38 6.30
N GLY A 105 -6.23 7.12 7.40
CA GLY A 105 -5.18 8.13 7.55
C GLY A 105 -3.77 7.58 7.26
N LEU A 106 -3.08 8.20 6.30
CA LEU A 106 -1.70 7.88 5.95
C LEU A 106 -0.72 8.73 6.78
N ARG A 107 0.35 8.11 7.27
CA ARG A 107 1.52 8.85 7.76
C ARG A 107 2.43 9.16 6.57
N THR A 108 2.94 10.37 6.50
CA THR A 108 3.77 10.80 5.36
C THR A 108 5.17 11.15 5.79
N TRP A 109 6.18 10.76 5.01
CA TRP A 109 7.50 11.38 5.09
C TRP A 109 7.58 12.60 4.15
N PRO A 110 8.36 13.64 4.52
CA PRO A 110 8.51 14.83 3.70
C PRO A 110 9.25 14.51 2.40
N ARG A 111 8.93 15.28 1.34
CA ARG A 111 9.64 15.22 0.06
C ARG A 111 11.13 15.53 0.29
N ARG A 112 12.03 14.78 -0.36
CA ARG A 112 13.45 15.15 -0.45
C ARG A 112 13.66 16.01 -1.70
N GLY A 113 13.98 17.29 -1.54
CA GLY A 113 14.28 18.22 -2.65
C GLY A 113 13.26 19.35 -2.84
N ALA A 114 13.53 20.26 -3.78
CA ALA A 114 12.67 21.41 -4.08
C ALA A 114 11.33 20.98 -4.70
N PRO A 115 10.23 21.72 -4.46
CA PRO A 115 8.92 21.37 -5.00
C PRO A 115 8.94 21.39 -6.54
N ARG A 116 8.51 20.29 -7.17
CA ARG A 116 8.17 20.33 -8.59
C ARG A 116 6.88 21.11 -8.73
N ARG A 117 6.92 22.23 -9.47
CA ARG A 117 5.70 22.86 -9.98
C ARG A 117 4.97 21.82 -10.82
N SER A 118 3.85 21.29 -10.34
CA SER A 118 2.87 20.65 -11.21
C SER A 118 2.44 21.72 -12.21
N GLY A 119 2.91 21.61 -13.45
CA GLY A 119 2.54 22.54 -14.51
C GLY A 119 1.04 22.46 -14.75
N ARG A 120 0.27 23.34 -14.10
CA ARG A 120 -0.93 23.89 -14.72
C ARG A 120 -0.46 25.08 -15.53
N SER A 121 -0.09 24.82 -16.77
CA SER A 121 -0.16 25.86 -17.79
C SER A 121 -1.65 26.08 -18.04
N ALA A 122 -2.15 27.24 -17.59
CA ALA A 122 -3.42 27.78 -18.06
C ALA A 122 -3.31 28.17 -19.53
#